data_AF-A0A6M0L3B3-F1
#
_entry.id   AF-A0A6M0L3B3-F1
#
_cell.length_a   1.000
_cell.length_b   1.000
_cell.length_c   1.000
_cell.angle_alpha   90.00
_cell.angle_beta   90.00
_cell.angle_gamma   90.00
#
_symmetry.space_group_name_H-M   'P 1'
#
loop_
_entity.id
_entity.type
_entity.pdbx_description
1 polymer ?
#
loop_
_entity_poly.entity_id
_entity_poly.type
_entity_poly.pdbx_seq_one_letter_code
_entity_poly.pdbx_strand_id
1 'polypeptide(L)'
;MQTIQFKIDNTYLNFVETLLNSLTIGIKDLSKIDEETKYNDNYFKSKEDEYIFYLLELNGEMQQKKLNIERILYKDRTKATKWRDDIIQIIDPDKSSHPKVTQSAKVLNKIYEEMIKNAK
;
A
#
# COMPACT_ATOMS: atom_id res chain seq x y z
N MET A 1 12.14 43.66 -56.81
CA MET A 1 12.46 42.92 -55.57
C MET A 1 11.74 41.60 -55.64
N GLN A 2 12.45 40.46 -55.63
CA GLN A 2 11.80 39.14 -55.55
C GLN A 2 11.68 38.74 -54.07
N THR A 3 10.49 38.32 -53.67
CA THR A 3 10.22 37.80 -52.31
C THR A 3 10.47 36.30 -52.29
N ILE A 4 11.39 35.84 -51.43
CA ILE A 4 11.62 34.42 -51.18
C ILE A 4 10.56 33.93 -50.19
N GLN A 5 9.66 33.07 -50.65
CA GLN A 5 8.76 32.32 -49.79
C GLN A 5 9.51 31.08 -49.28
N PHE A 6 9.80 31.04 -47.98
CA PHE A 6 10.29 29.82 -47.34
C PHE A 6 9.14 28.83 -47.22
N LYS A 7 9.20 27.76 -48.02
CA LYS A 7 8.31 26.61 -47.90
C LYS A 7 8.78 25.83 -46.67
N ILE A 8 8.05 25.92 -45.56
CA ILE A 8 8.30 25.08 -44.40
C ILE A 8 7.94 23.66 -44.84
N ASP A 9 8.93 22.83 -45.10
CA ASP A 9 8.71 21.48 -45.56
C ASP A 9 8.04 20.64 -44.46
N ASN A 10 6.99 19.93 -44.87
CA ASN A 10 6.07 19.11 -44.05
C ASN A 10 6.76 18.08 -43.14
N THR A 11 8.06 17.86 -43.32
CA THR A 11 8.90 16.95 -42.53
C THR A 11 8.97 17.34 -41.05
N TYR A 12 9.04 18.64 -40.74
CA TYR A 12 9.07 19.09 -39.34
C TYR A 12 7.72 18.90 -38.65
N LEU A 13 6.62 19.13 -39.38
CA LEU A 13 5.27 18.91 -38.84
C LEU A 13 5.05 17.42 -38.53
N ASN A 14 5.48 16.52 -39.42
CA ASN A 14 5.42 15.08 -39.17
C ASN A 14 6.25 14.66 -37.95
N PHE A 15 7.42 15.28 -37.74
CA PHE A 15 8.25 15.01 -36.57
C PHE A 15 7.57 15.49 -35.28
N VAL A 16 6.97 16.68 -35.29
CA VAL A 16 6.20 17.21 -34.16
C VAL A 16 4.98 16.33 -33.86
N GLU A 17 4.24 15.89 -34.89
CA GLU A 17 3.12 14.95 -34.72
C GLU A 17 3.58 13.60 -34.14
N THR A 18 4.73 13.10 -34.59
CA THR A 18 5.33 11.87 -34.05
C THR A 18 5.70 12.04 -32.57
N LEU A 19 6.28 13.18 -32.20
CA LEU A 19 6.61 13.49 -30.81
C LEU A 19 5.38 13.70 -29.93
N LEU A 20 4.32 14.33 -30.44
CA LEU A 20 3.06 14.49 -29.72
C LEU A 20 2.38 13.14 -29.50
N ASN A 21 2.39 12.26 -30.50
CA ASN A 21 1.83 10.93 -30.38
C ASN A 21 2.60 10.06 -29.38
N SER A 22 3.93 10.11 -29.38
CA SER A 22 4.74 9.35 -28.42
C SER A 22 4.56 9.86 -26.97
N LEU A 23 4.45 11.17 -26.78
CA LEU A 23 4.17 11.77 -25.48
C LEU A 23 2.76 11.40 -24.98
N THR A 24 1.77 11.42 -25.87
CA THR A 24 0.37 11.07 -25.54
C THR A 24 0.24 9.61 -25.09
N ILE A 25 0.99 8.71 -25.71
CA ILE A 25 1.05 7.29 -25.30
C ILE A 25 1.61 7.18 -23.87
N GLY A 26 2.70 7.89 -23.56
CA GLY A 26 3.30 7.89 -22.22
C GLY A 26 2.36 8.42 -21.14
N ILE A 27 1.60 9.50 -21.42
CA ILE A 27 0.64 10.09 -20.47
C ILE A 27 -0.54 9.16 -20.19
N LYS A 28 -0.96 8.34 -21.18
CA LYS A 28 -2.04 7.36 -21.01
C LYS A 28 -1.68 6.27 -20.00
N ASP A 29 -0.40 5.92 -19.89
CA ASP A 29 0.09 4.98 -18.88
C ASP A 29 0.20 5.64 -17.49
N LEU A 30 0.43 6.96 -17.40
CA LEU A 30 0.39 7.68 -16.11
C LEU A 30 -1.01 7.70 -15.47
N SER A 31 -2.09 7.70 -16.28
CA SER A 31 -3.46 7.62 -15.76
C SER A 31 -3.81 6.26 -15.14
N LYS A 32 -2.96 5.23 -15.35
CA LYS A 32 -3.07 3.92 -14.71
C LYS A 32 -2.25 3.82 -13.41
N ILE A 33 -1.51 4.86 -13.05
CA ILE A 33 -0.73 4.86 -11.80
C ILE A 33 -1.65 4.98 -10.57
N ASP A 34 -2.90 5.44 -10.73
CA ASP A 34 -3.94 5.30 -9.69
C ASP A 34 -4.37 3.82 -9.46
N GLU A 35 -3.92 2.86 -10.28
CA GLU A 35 -4.05 1.41 -10.03
C GLU A 35 -2.81 0.79 -9.33
N GLU A 36 -1.86 1.59 -8.83
CA GLU A 36 -0.91 1.08 -7.85
C GLU A 36 -1.66 0.74 -6.56
N THR A 37 -1.67 -0.57 -6.24
CA THR A 37 -2.33 -1.24 -5.11
C THR A 37 -3.77 -1.73 -5.32
N LYS A 38 -4.08 -2.34 -6.48
CA LYS A 38 -5.13 -3.38 -6.47
C LYS A 38 -4.63 -4.54 -5.60
N TYR A 39 -4.93 -4.47 -4.29
CA TYR A 39 -4.72 -5.55 -3.34
C TYR A 39 -5.35 -6.82 -3.91
N ASN A 40 -4.51 -7.70 -4.46
CA ASN A 40 -4.95 -8.85 -5.23
C ASN A 40 -5.01 -10.07 -4.32
N ASP A 41 -5.91 -10.01 -3.35
CA ASP A 41 -6.32 -11.19 -2.60
C ASP A 41 -7.79 -11.43 -2.93
N ASN A 42 -8.07 -12.48 -3.70
CA ASN A 42 -9.44 -12.82 -4.14
C ASN A 42 -10.40 -13.11 -2.97
N TYR A 43 -9.90 -13.11 -1.73
CA TYR A 43 -10.64 -13.43 -0.52
C TYR A 43 -11.02 -12.20 0.34
N PHE A 44 -10.30 -11.08 0.27
CA PHE A 44 -10.57 -9.90 1.12
C PHE A 44 -10.77 -8.64 0.27
N LYS A 45 -11.66 -7.75 0.73
CA LYS A 45 -12.00 -6.52 0.00
C LYS A 45 -10.94 -5.44 0.18
N SER A 46 -10.15 -5.52 1.24
CA SER A 46 -9.07 -4.60 1.57
C SER A 46 -8.03 -5.27 2.46
N LYS A 47 -6.86 -4.63 2.57
CA LYS A 47 -5.82 -5.01 3.53
C LYS A 47 -6.29 -4.85 4.98
N GLU A 48 -7.18 -3.90 5.22
CA GLU A 48 -7.81 -3.71 6.52
C GLU A 48 -8.60 -4.97 6.92
N ASP A 49 -9.48 -5.44 6.03
CA ASP A 49 -10.29 -6.65 6.25
C ASP A 49 -9.40 -7.88 6.50
N GLU A 50 -8.30 -8.01 5.75
CA GLU A 50 -7.32 -9.08 5.88
C GLU A 50 -6.69 -9.08 7.28
N TYR A 51 -6.20 -7.93 7.76
CA TYR A 51 -5.56 -7.82 9.07
C TYR A 51 -6.55 -7.98 10.22
N ILE A 52 -7.78 -7.50 10.06
CA ILE A 52 -8.86 -7.75 11.03
C ILE A 52 -9.14 -9.25 11.13
N PHE A 53 -9.18 -9.96 10.00
CA PHE A 53 -9.33 -11.41 9.98
C PHE A 53 -8.16 -12.11 10.69
N TYR A 54 -6.91 -11.71 10.40
CA TYR A 54 -5.72 -12.27 11.07
C TYR A 54 -5.73 -12.08 12.59
N LEU A 55 -6.24 -10.94 13.08
CA LEU A 55 -6.28 -10.65 14.51
C LEU A 55 -7.42 -11.37 15.22
N LEU A 56 -8.56 -11.61 14.55
CA LEU A 56 -9.77 -12.10 15.23
C LEU A 56 -10.09 -13.57 14.99
N GLU A 57 -9.71 -14.11 13.83
CA GLU A 57 -10.13 -15.45 13.41
C GLU A 57 -8.95 -16.45 13.34
N LEU A 58 -7.71 -15.97 13.29
CA LEU A 58 -6.52 -16.82 13.33
C LEU A 58 -5.92 -16.91 14.73
N ASN A 59 -5.34 -18.07 15.03
CA ASN A 59 -4.73 -18.38 16.32
C ASN A 59 -3.34 -19.02 16.12
N GLY A 60 -2.52 -19.00 17.16
CA GLY A 60 -1.29 -19.80 17.23
C GLY A 60 -0.29 -19.51 16.11
N GLU A 61 0.30 -20.56 15.54
CA GLU A 61 1.35 -20.44 14.51
C GLU A 61 0.87 -19.74 13.24
N MET A 62 -0.37 -19.99 12.80
CA MET A 62 -0.94 -19.34 11.61
C MET A 62 -1.06 -17.82 11.80
N GLN A 63 -1.56 -17.38 12.96
CA GLN A 63 -1.64 -15.97 13.30
C GLN A 63 -0.25 -15.34 13.35
N GLN A 64 0.70 -15.99 14.02
CA GLN A 64 2.07 -15.49 14.12
C GLN A 64 2.72 -15.34 12.74
N LYS A 65 2.58 -16.34 11.88
CA LYS A 65 3.11 -16.31 10.52
C LYS A 65 2.49 -15.18 9.69
N LYS A 66 1.17 -15.00 9.76
CA LYS A 66 0.46 -13.97 8.98
C LYS A 66 0.75 -12.55 9.48
N LEU A 67 0.92 -12.37 10.79
CA LEU A 67 1.26 -11.08 11.40
C LEU A 67 2.77 -10.82 11.49
N ASN A 68 3.62 -11.69 10.91
CA ASN A 68 5.08 -11.63 11.01
C ASN A 68 5.59 -11.47 12.45
N ILE A 69 4.98 -12.22 13.38
CA ILE A 69 5.40 -12.24 14.78
C ILE A 69 6.64 -13.10 14.91
N GLU A 70 7.78 -12.46 15.10
CA GLU A 70 9.08 -13.11 15.26
C GLU A 70 9.60 -13.04 16.70
N ARG A 71 10.50 -13.96 17.06
CA ARG A 71 11.13 -14.00 18.39
C ARG A 71 11.83 -12.67 18.76
N ILE A 72 12.31 -11.91 17.77
CA ILE A 72 12.97 -10.62 18.01
C ILE A 72 12.01 -9.59 18.64
N LEU A 73 10.71 -9.65 18.33
CA LEU A 73 9.71 -8.73 18.88
C LEU A 73 9.55 -8.92 20.40
N TYR A 74 9.75 -10.14 20.90
CA TYR A 74 9.74 -10.43 22.34
C TYR A 74 11.04 -10.06 23.07
N LYS A 75 12.07 -9.61 22.34
CA LYS A 75 13.39 -9.25 22.89
C LYS A 75 13.70 -7.77 22.79
N ASP A 76 13.02 -7.05 21.90
CA ASP A 76 13.32 -5.66 21.56
C ASP A 76 12.03 -4.85 21.53
N ARG A 77 11.85 -4.02 22.57
CA ARG A 77 10.67 -3.17 22.73
C ARG A 77 10.50 -2.22 21.55
N THR A 78 11.58 -1.70 20.98
CA THR A 78 11.51 -0.75 19.86
C THR A 78 10.95 -1.44 18.62
N LYS A 79 11.39 -2.68 18.36
CA LYS A 79 10.84 -3.48 17.25
C LYS A 79 9.39 -3.88 17.48
N ALA A 80 9.02 -4.27 18.70
CA ALA A 80 7.62 -4.57 19.04
C ALA A 80 6.70 -3.34 18.87
N THR A 81 7.17 -2.16 19.30
CA THR A 81 6.46 -0.88 19.17
C THR A 81 6.21 -0.58 17.69
N LYS A 82 7.27 -0.65 16.87
CA LYS A 82 7.15 -0.44 15.43
C LYS A 82 6.18 -1.42 14.78
N TRP A 83 6.29 -2.71 15.10
CA TRP A 83 5.38 -3.74 14.59
C TRP A 83 3.91 -3.42 14.88
N ARG A 84 3.59 -3.02 16.11
CA ARG A 84 2.22 -2.60 16.47
C ARG A 84 1.79 -1.37 15.67
N ASP A 85 2.63 -0.34 15.60
CA ASP A 85 2.30 0.92 14.92
C ASP A 85 2.07 0.72 13.42
N ASP A 86 2.89 -0.11 12.78
CA ASP A 86 2.74 -0.48 11.36
C ASP A 86 1.38 -1.16 11.11
N ILE A 87 0.89 -1.98 12.06
CA ILE A 87 -0.44 -2.61 11.96
C ILE A 87 -1.56 -1.61 12.27
N ILE A 88 -1.40 -0.73 13.26
CA ILE A 88 -2.40 0.30 13.59
C ILE A 88 -2.65 1.24 12.42
N GLN A 89 -1.63 1.55 11.62
CA GLN A 89 -1.82 2.35 10.40
C GLN A 89 -2.72 1.66 9.37
N ILE A 90 -2.82 0.32 9.39
CA ILE A 90 -3.70 -0.46 8.51
C ILE A 90 -5.11 -0.53 9.08
N ILE A 91 -5.25 -0.77 10.39
CA ILE A 91 -6.53 -0.94 11.09
C ILE A 91 -6.84 0.25 12.01
N ASP A 92 -6.73 1.46 11.48
CA ASP A 92 -6.89 2.71 12.23
C ASP A 92 -8.34 2.86 12.75
N PRO A 93 -8.59 2.73 14.07
CA PRO A 93 -9.95 2.75 14.61
C PRO A 93 -10.66 4.08 14.45
N ASP A 94 -9.93 5.18 14.23
CA ASP A 94 -10.51 6.52 14.09
C ASP A 94 -10.96 6.79 12.65
N LYS A 95 -10.40 6.06 11.66
CA LYS A 95 -10.70 6.26 10.23
C LYS A 95 -11.49 5.11 9.60
N SER A 96 -11.36 3.92 10.16
CA SER A 96 -12.02 2.71 9.65
C SER A 96 -13.53 2.75 9.85
N SER A 97 -14.26 2.25 8.86
CA SER A 97 -15.70 1.97 8.94
C SER A 97 -16.01 0.50 9.26
N HIS A 98 -14.99 -0.35 9.44
CA HIS A 98 -15.19 -1.77 9.67
C HIS A 98 -15.71 -2.03 11.11
N PRO A 99 -16.82 -2.75 11.29
CA PRO A 99 -17.48 -2.88 12.60
C PRO A 99 -16.62 -3.57 13.67
N LYS A 100 -15.63 -4.37 13.25
CA LYS A 100 -14.72 -5.10 14.15
C LYS A 100 -13.38 -4.38 14.40
N VAL A 101 -13.13 -3.18 13.85
CA VAL A 101 -11.81 -2.51 13.95
C VAL A 101 -11.39 -2.23 15.39
N THR A 102 -12.32 -1.78 16.24
CA THR A 102 -12.02 -1.53 17.65
C THR A 102 -11.67 -2.83 18.39
N GLN A 103 -12.31 -3.94 18.02
CA GLN A 103 -12.03 -5.24 18.61
C GLN A 103 -10.67 -5.77 18.16
N SER A 104 -10.33 -5.65 16.89
CA SER A 104 -9.01 -6.08 16.36
C SER A 104 -7.88 -5.25 16.97
N ALA A 105 -8.04 -3.93 17.11
CA ALA A 105 -7.06 -3.06 17.77
C ALA A 105 -6.81 -3.45 19.24
N LYS A 106 -7.86 -3.86 19.97
CA LYS A 106 -7.71 -4.40 21.33
C LYS A 106 -6.90 -5.69 21.36
N VAL A 107 -7.14 -6.60 20.42
CA VAL A 107 -6.37 -7.86 20.31
C VAL A 107 -4.91 -7.57 19.95
N LEU A 108 -4.66 -6.66 19.02
CA LEU A 108 -3.32 -6.21 18.67
C LEU A 108 -2.56 -5.67 19.88
N ASN A 109 -3.19 -4.79 20.66
CA ASN A 109 -2.59 -4.22 21.88
C ASN A 109 -2.28 -5.30 22.91
N LYS A 110 -3.16 -6.30 23.07
CA LYS A 110 -2.91 -7.44 23.96
C LYS A 110 -1.66 -8.23 23.53
N ILE A 111 -1.52 -8.53 22.24
CA ILE A 111 -0.34 -9.24 21.71
C ILE A 111 0.93 -8.41 21.97
N TYR A 112 0.86 -7.10 21.71
CA TYR A 112 1.96 -6.19 21.99
C TYR A 112 2.34 -6.15 23.48
N GLU A 113 1.36 -6.09 24.39
CA GLU A 113 1.57 -6.15 25.84
C GLU A 113 2.29 -7.44 26.26
N GLU A 114 1.93 -8.58 25.67
CA GLU A 114 2.60 -9.86 25.90
C GLU A 114 4.06 -9.86 25.39
N MET A 115 4.34 -9.16 24.28
CA MET A 115 5.70 -8.98 23.78
C MET A 115 6.56 -8.18 24.77
N ILE A 116 6.07 -7.01 25.21
CA ILE A 116 6.85 -6.11 26.07
C ILE A 116 6.94 -6.56 27.52
N LYS A 117 6.00 -7.41 27.98
CA LYS A 117 6.08 -8.03 29.31
C LYS A 117 7.33 -8.90 29.47
N ASN A 118 7.79 -9.50 28.37
CA ASN A 118 8.94 -10.40 28.34
C ASN A 118 10.20 -9.77 27.72
N ALA A 119 10.07 -8.60 27.11
CA ALA A 119 11.19 -7.86 26.54
C ALA A 119 12.06 -7.27 27.67
N LYS A 120 13.37 -7.53 27.58
CA LYS A 120 14.38 -7.00 28.50
C LYS A 120 14.87 -5.63 28.05
#